data_AF-A0A920H7F3-F1
#
_entry.id   AF-A0A920H7F3-F1
#
_cell.length_a   1.000
_cell.length_b   1.000
_cell.length_c   1.000
_cell.angle_alpha   90.00
_cell.angle_beta   90.00
_cell.angle_gamma   90.00
#
_symmetry.space_group_name_H-M   'P 1'
#
loop_
_entity.id
_entity.type
_entity.pdbx_description
1 polymer ?
#
loop_
_entity_poly.entity_id
_entity_poly.type
_entity_poly.pdbx_seq_one_letter_code
_entity_poly.pdbx_strand_id
1 'polypeptide(L)'
;MSAILVSMDDKYLYLNNWLHGDMRQYDISDPHNPKMTGQVWMGGLLGKAPMVNGVEMAGGPQMFQLSLDGKRLYVTTSLFSTWDNQFYPEIRQKGGVMVMIDCDPINGGMSINPDFMVNFGNEPNGPSRCHEMRYPGGDCTSDIWL
;
A
#
# COMPACT_ATOMS: atom_id res chain seq x y z
N MET A 1 10.74 -0.65 -7.38
CA MET A 1 9.74 0.21 -8.04
C MET A 1 8.87 0.82 -6.96
N SER A 2 8.60 2.11 -7.06
CA SER A 2 7.95 2.91 -6.03
C SER A 2 6.98 3.89 -6.69
N ALA A 3 5.90 4.16 -5.97
CA ALA A 3 4.92 5.19 -6.17
C ALA A 3 4.96 6.10 -4.92
N ILE A 4 4.43 7.30 -5.09
CA ILE A 4 4.34 8.32 -4.05
C ILE A 4 2.93 8.91 -4.04
N LEU A 5 2.48 9.32 -2.87
CA LEU A 5 1.21 10.02 -2.67
C LEU A 5 1.39 11.08 -1.59
N VAL A 6 0.75 12.23 -1.77
CA VAL A 6 0.72 13.31 -0.76
C VAL A 6 -0.68 13.39 -0.17
N SER A 7 -0.79 13.63 1.14
CA SER A 7 -2.07 13.83 1.82
C SER A 7 -2.77 15.11 1.35
N MET A 8 -4.09 15.18 1.49
CA MET A 8 -4.90 16.33 1.06
C MET A 8 -4.49 17.68 1.69
N ASP A 9 -3.87 17.65 2.87
CA ASP A 9 -3.38 18.82 3.59
C ASP A 9 -1.89 19.13 3.32
N ASP A 10 -1.28 18.45 2.34
CA ASP A 10 0.13 18.55 1.95
C ASP A 10 1.13 18.28 3.09
N LYS A 11 0.68 17.67 4.19
CA LYS A 11 1.50 17.44 5.38
C LYS A 11 2.31 16.15 5.33
N TYR A 12 1.78 15.10 4.71
CA TYR A 12 2.43 13.79 4.69
C TYR A 12 2.66 13.26 3.28
N LEU A 13 3.86 12.73 3.07
CA LEU A 13 4.25 11.93 1.91
C LEU A 13 4.24 10.44 2.26
N TYR A 14 3.58 9.65 1.44
CA TYR A 14 3.54 8.20 1.54
C TYR A 14 4.33 7.57 0.40
N LEU A 15 5.11 6.54 0.69
CA LEU A 15 5.97 5.85 -0.28
C LEU A 15 5.92 4.34 -0.05
N ASN A 16 5.73 3.57 -1.13
CA ASN A 16 5.90 2.12 -1.09
C ASN A 16 7.30 1.71 -1.56
N ASN A 17 7.78 0.60 -1.01
CA ASN A 17 9.00 -0.06 -1.46
C ASN A 17 8.67 -1.50 -1.85
N TRP A 18 8.19 -1.69 -3.07
CA TRP A 18 7.65 -2.96 -3.54
C TRP A 18 8.58 -4.17 -3.37
N LEU A 19 9.89 -3.99 -3.57
CA LEU A 19 10.87 -5.08 -3.38
C LEU A 19 11.30 -5.23 -1.91
N HIS A 20 11.35 -4.15 -1.13
CA HIS A 20 11.73 -4.23 0.28
C HIS A 20 10.60 -4.81 1.15
N GLY A 21 9.35 -4.53 0.81
CA GLY A 21 8.19 -4.99 1.58
C GLY A 21 7.70 -3.99 2.62
N ASP A 22 7.87 -2.68 2.43
CA ASP A 22 7.41 -1.68 3.40
C ASP A 22 6.74 -0.44 2.78
N MET A 23 5.75 0.07 3.51
CA MET A 23 5.15 1.40 3.33
C MET A 23 5.77 2.36 4.33
N ARG A 24 6.01 3.61 3.89
CA ARG A 24 6.56 4.68 4.73
C ARG A 24 5.69 5.91 4.66
N GLN A 25 5.63 6.62 5.78
CA GLN A 25 5.06 7.95 5.91
C GLN A 25 6.15 8.91 6.35
N TYR A 26 6.20 10.07 5.70
CA TYR A 26 7.08 11.17 6.04
C TYR A 26 6.26 12.43 6.27
N ASP A 27 6.50 13.12 7.39
CA ASP A 27 6.07 14.51 7.57
C ASP A 27 6.91 15.40 6.64
N ILE A 28 6.22 16.13 5.77
CA ILE A 28 6.76 17.06 4.79
C ILE A 28 6.28 18.50 5.04
N SER A 29 5.89 18.84 6.27
CA SER A 29 5.62 20.24 6.67
C SER A 29 6.79 21.18 6.34
N ASP A 30 8.01 20.64 6.30
CA ASP A 30 9.16 21.22 5.61
C ASP A 30 9.58 20.27 4.46
N PRO A 31 9.20 20.57 3.20
CA PRO A 31 9.50 19.70 2.06
C PRO A 31 11.00 19.53 1.77
N HIS A 32 11.84 20.44 2.27
CA HIS A 32 13.30 20.35 2.13
C HIS A 32 13.96 19.48 3.19
N ASN A 33 13.21 19.10 4.23
CA ASN A 33 13.68 18.24 5.30
C ASN A 33 12.61 17.22 5.76
N PRO A 34 12.22 16.25 4.90
CA PRO A 34 11.23 15.24 5.23
C PRO A 34 11.64 14.37 6.43
N LYS A 35 10.69 14.09 7.34
CA LYS A 35 10.93 13.29 8.55
C LYS A 35 10.08 12.04 8.54
N MET A 36 10.68 10.86 8.64
CA MET A 36 9.92 9.61 8.71
C MET A 36 9.14 9.53 10.02
N THR A 37 7.83 9.37 9.93
CA THR A 37 6.90 9.28 11.08
C THR A 37 6.25 7.92 11.21
N GLY A 38 6.24 7.10 10.16
CA GLY A 38 5.64 5.78 10.18
C GLY A 38 6.26 4.81 9.18
N GLN A 39 6.25 3.53 9.54
CA GLN A 39 6.66 2.43 8.67
C GLN A 39 5.86 1.17 9.02
N VAL A 40 5.34 0.49 8.01
CA VAL A 40 4.74 -0.84 8.18
C VAL A 40 5.28 -1.81 7.14
N TRP A 41 5.43 -3.06 7.54
CA TRP A 41 5.97 -4.13 6.69
C TRP A 41 4.85 -5.03 6.18
N MET A 42 4.88 -5.38 4.90
CA MET A 42 4.00 -6.35 4.25
C MET A 42 4.70 -7.02 3.06
N GLY A 43 4.80 -8.36 3.08
CA GLY A 43 5.46 -9.11 2.02
C GLY A 43 6.90 -8.67 1.75
N GLY A 44 7.26 -8.56 0.48
CA GLY A 44 8.58 -8.12 0.04
C GLY A 44 9.64 -9.22 0.01
N LEU A 45 10.73 -8.95 -0.70
CA LEU A 45 11.86 -9.89 -0.84
C LEU A 45 12.75 -9.97 0.41
N LEU A 46 12.63 -9.02 1.34
CA LEU A 46 13.38 -9.05 2.59
C LEU A 46 12.78 -10.01 3.63
N GLY A 47 11.57 -10.52 3.40
CA GLY A 47 10.94 -11.52 4.27
C GLY A 47 10.62 -11.03 5.68
N LYS A 48 10.49 -9.71 5.90
CA LYS A 48 10.22 -9.17 7.25
C LYS A 48 8.77 -9.34 7.71
N ALA A 49 7.83 -9.42 6.78
CA ALA A 49 6.41 -9.63 7.08
C ALA A 49 5.77 -10.58 6.04
N PRO A 50 6.18 -11.87 6.03
CA PRO A 50 5.68 -12.85 5.06
C PRO A 50 4.21 -13.21 5.29
N MET A 51 3.64 -12.87 6.44
CA MET A 51 2.24 -13.08 6.77
C MET A 51 1.64 -11.80 7.33
N VAL A 52 0.49 -11.39 6.79
CA VAL A 52 -0.27 -10.22 7.24
C VAL A 52 -1.72 -10.62 7.41
N ASN A 53 -2.31 -10.33 8.57
CA ASN A 53 -3.70 -10.67 8.92
C ASN A 53 -4.05 -12.14 8.61
N GLY A 54 -3.12 -13.06 8.88
CA GLY A 54 -3.29 -14.50 8.64
C GLY A 54 -3.14 -14.97 7.19
N VAL A 55 -2.81 -14.08 6.25
CA VAL A 55 -2.58 -14.42 4.84
C VAL A 55 -1.08 -14.42 4.54
N GLU A 56 -0.59 -15.49 3.92
CA GLU A 56 0.78 -15.54 3.39
C GLU A 56 0.89 -14.62 2.17
N MET A 57 1.74 -13.62 2.28
CA MET A 57 1.87 -12.55 1.29
C MET A 57 2.64 -13.04 0.06
N ALA A 58 2.08 -12.79 -1.12
CA ALA A 58 2.82 -12.78 -2.38
C ALA A 58 2.97 -11.33 -2.87
N GLY A 59 4.14 -10.96 -3.38
CA GLY A 59 4.42 -9.57 -3.70
C GLY A 59 4.88 -8.71 -2.52
N GLY A 60 4.92 -7.41 -2.73
CA GLY A 60 5.13 -6.38 -1.70
C GLY A 60 4.17 -5.21 -1.92
N PRO A 61 4.22 -4.16 -1.11
CA PRO A 61 3.29 -3.03 -1.25
C PRO A 61 3.54 -2.33 -2.59
N GLN A 62 2.49 -2.14 -3.38
CA GLN A 62 2.57 -1.59 -4.73
C GLN A 62 1.72 -0.32 -4.87
N MET A 63 0.54 -0.39 -5.48
CA MET A 63 -0.33 0.77 -5.58
C MET A 63 -1.00 1.00 -4.24
N PHE A 64 -1.27 2.27 -3.94
CA PHE A 64 -1.99 2.64 -2.74
C PHE A 64 -2.80 3.90 -2.95
N GLN A 65 -3.89 4.02 -2.20
CA GLN A 65 -4.75 5.19 -2.18
C GLN A 65 -5.09 5.61 -0.76
N LEU A 66 -5.00 6.91 -0.50
CA LEU A 66 -5.32 7.53 0.78
C LEU A 66 -6.71 8.16 0.71
N SER A 67 -7.52 7.93 1.74
CA SER A 67 -8.78 8.63 1.91
C SER A 67 -8.59 10.14 2.07
N LEU A 68 -9.56 10.94 1.65
CA LEU A 68 -9.51 12.41 1.73
C LEU A 68 -9.29 12.94 3.15
N ASP A 69 -9.74 12.21 4.18
CA ASP A 69 -9.51 12.55 5.59
C ASP A 69 -8.12 12.13 6.12
N GLY A 70 -7.28 11.52 5.28
CA GLY A 70 -5.92 11.09 5.61
C GLY A 70 -5.83 9.89 6.57
N LYS A 71 -6.95 9.24 6.92
CA LYS A 71 -6.98 8.22 7.98
C LYS A 71 -6.82 6.78 7.50
N ARG A 72 -7.14 6.49 6.24
CA ARG A 72 -7.18 5.13 5.70
C ARG A 72 -6.37 5.08 4.42
N LEU A 73 -5.40 4.18 4.39
CA LEU A 73 -4.54 3.95 3.24
C LEU A 73 -4.73 2.50 2.77
N TYR A 74 -5.37 2.29 1.63
CA TYR A 74 -5.48 0.96 1.04
C TYR A 74 -4.28 0.68 0.15
N VAL A 75 -3.70 -0.51 0.27
CA VAL A 75 -2.48 -0.90 -0.46
C VAL A 75 -2.68 -2.25 -1.12
N THR A 76 -2.32 -2.36 -2.39
CA THR A 76 -2.34 -3.59 -3.18
C THR A 76 -0.92 -4.08 -3.47
N THR A 77 -0.78 -5.25 -4.09
CA THR A 77 0.51 -5.97 -4.12
C THR A 77 1.11 -6.22 -5.51
N SER A 78 0.33 -6.10 -6.58
CA SER A 78 0.81 -6.37 -7.94
C SER A 78 1.28 -5.10 -8.65
N LEU A 79 2.38 -5.23 -9.39
CA LEU A 79 2.95 -4.17 -10.20
C LEU A 79 2.58 -4.34 -11.67
N PHE A 80 3.14 -5.36 -12.30
CA PHE A 80 3.01 -5.59 -13.73
C PHE A 80 3.32 -7.03 -14.00
N SER A 81 2.55 -7.67 -14.89
CA SER A 81 2.43 -9.12 -14.85
C SER A 81 3.75 -9.88 -15.06
N THR A 82 4.60 -9.38 -15.95
CA THR A 82 5.91 -9.97 -16.24
C THR A 82 6.92 -9.74 -15.12
N TRP A 83 6.87 -8.58 -14.46
CA TRP A 83 7.77 -8.24 -13.35
C TRP A 83 7.37 -8.98 -12.08
N ASP A 84 6.06 -9.05 -11.81
CA ASP A 84 5.50 -9.88 -10.75
C ASP A 84 5.97 -11.33 -10.89
N ASN A 85 5.91 -11.91 -12.11
CA ASN A 85 6.37 -13.27 -12.34
C ASN A 85 7.87 -13.47 -12.10
N GLN A 86 8.67 -12.42 -12.33
CA GLN A 86 10.12 -12.47 -12.17
C GLN A 86 10.54 -12.37 -10.70
N PHE A 87 9.94 -11.45 -9.95
CA PHE A 87 10.33 -11.18 -8.57
C PHE A 87 9.51 -11.97 -7.54
N TYR A 88 8.25 -12.28 -7.85
CA TYR A 88 7.29 -12.96 -6.98
C TYR A 88 6.54 -14.06 -7.75
N PRO A 89 7.22 -15.11 -8.21
CA PRO A 89 6.63 -16.13 -9.08
C PRO A 89 5.35 -16.78 -8.51
N GLU A 90 5.26 -16.87 -7.18
CA GLU A 90 4.13 -17.43 -6.43
C GLU A 90 2.84 -16.60 -6.51
N ILE A 91 2.91 -15.33 -6.89
CA ILE A 91 1.73 -14.45 -7.00
C ILE A 91 0.78 -14.91 -8.11
N ARG A 92 1.24 -15.76 -9.04
CA ARG A 92 0.38 -16.42 -10.03
C ARG A 92 -0.57 -17.45 -9.41
N GLN A 93 -0.17 -18.09 -8.31
CA GLN A 93 -0.97 -19.11 -7.62
C GLN A 93 -1.64 -18.56 -6.37
N LYS A 94 -1.05 -17.56 -5.72
CA LYS A 94 -1.58 -16.96 -4.50
C LYS A 94 -2.48 -15.75 -4.75
N GLY A 95 -2.34 -15.10 -5.91
CA GLY A 95 -3.04 -13.85 -6.20
C GLY A 95 -2.47 -12.67 -5.42
N GLY A 96 -3.01 -11.49 -5.69
CA GLY A 96 -2.70 -10.29 -4.92
C GLY A 96 -3.62 -10.16 -3.70
N VAL A 97 -3.23 -9.28 -2.78
CA VAL A 97 -4.06 -8.86 -1.66
C VAL A 97 -4.18 -7.35 -1.60
N MET A 98 -5.27 -6.88 -0.98
CA MET A 98 -5.42 -5.50 -0.52
C MET A 98 -5.52 -5.46 1.00
N VAL A 99 -4.70 -4.62 1.61
CA VAL A 99 -4.72 -4.33 3.05
C VAL A 99 -5.14 -2.89 3.29
N MET A 100 -5.65 -2.60 4.48
CA MET A 100 -5.86 -1.23 4.94
C MET A 100 -4.82 -0.91 6.01
N ILE A 101 -4.25 0.29 5.93
CA ILE A 101 -3.35 0.86 6.93
C ILE A 101 -4.09 2.04 7.57
N ASP A 102 -4.25 1.99 8.89
CA ASP A 102 -4.72 3.11 9.68
C ASP A 102 -3.57 4.13 9.81
N CYS A 103 -3.86 5.38 9.49
CA CYS A 103 -2.90 6.49 9.54
C CYS A 103 -3.33 7.52 10.59
N ASP A 104 -2.38 8.09 11.33
CA ASP A 104 -2.62 9.26 12.18
C ASP A 104 -2.28 10.55 11.41
N PRO A 105 -3.29 11.31 10.92
CA PRO A 105 -3.05 12.55 10.17
C PRO A 105 -2.65 13.73 11.09
N ILE A 106 -2.72 13.58 12.41
CA ILE A 106 -2.37 14.65 13.34
C ILE A 106 -0.92 14.49 13.79
N ASN A 107 -0.56 13.33 14.35
CA ASN A 107 0.75 13.11 14.96
C ASN A 107 1.71 12.31 14.07
N GLY A 108 1.22 11.72 12.98
CA GLY A 108 1.96 10.77 12.18
C GLY A 108 2.00 9.39 12.84
N GLY A 109 2.29 8.38 12.05
CA GLY A 109 2.22 6.99 12.44
C GLY A 109 1.28 6.20 11.54
N MET A 110 1.58 4.90 11.43
CA MET A 110 0.83 3.96 10.61
C MET A 110 0.79 2.59 11.28
N SER A 111 -0.34 1.90 11.16
CA SER A 111 -0.49 0.50 11.56
C SER A 111 -1.37 -0.24 10.58
N ILE A 112 -1.03 -1.49 10.24
CA ILE A 112 -1.91 -2.34 9.45
C ILE A 112 -3.18 -2.59 10.27
N ASN A 113 -4.34 -2.32 9.67
CA ASN A 113 -5.63 -2.60 10.29
C ASN A 113 -5.84 -4.13 10.33
N PRO A 114 -6.02 -4.74 11.52
CA PRO A 114 -6.11 -6.20 11.65
C PRO A 114 -7.42 -6.78 11.12
N ASP A 115 -8.45 -5.96 10.98
CA ASP A 115 -9.82 -6.38 10.65
C ASP A 115 -10.13 -6.28 9.15
N PHE A 116 -9.21 -5.73 8.35
CA PHE A 116 -9.39 -5.56 6.91
C PHE A 116 -8.36 -6.37 6.10
N MET A 117 -8.86 -7.20 5.19
CA MET A 117 -8.06 -7.89 4.17
C MET A 117 -8.99 -8.31 3.02
N VAL A 118 -8.59 -8.00 1.78
CA VAL A 118 -9.19 -8.59 0.59
C VAL A 118 -8.16 -9.48 -0.07
N ASN A 119 -8.44 -10.78 -0.14
CA ASN A 119 -7.57 -11.76 -0.76
C ASN A 119 -8.10 -12.14 -2.15
N PHE A 120 -7.46 -11.59 -3.21
CA PHE A 120 -7.82 -11.86 -4.60
C PHE A 120 -7.34 -13.24 -5.09
N GLY A 121 -6.65 -14.01 -4.25
CA GLY A 121 -6.41 -15.44 -4.47
C GLY A 121 -7.67 -16.29 -4.44
N ASN A 122 -8.73 -15.81 -3.77
CA ASN A 122 -10.00 -16.53 -3.57
C ASN A 122 -11.06 -16.20 -4.63
N GLU A 123 -10.69 -15.49 -5.70
CA GLU A 123 -11.63 -15.16 -6.79
C GLU A 123 -12.17 -16.43 -7.49
N PRO A 124 -13.43 -16.42 -7.96
CA PRO A 124 -14.13 -17.63 -8.41
C PRO A 124 -13.49 -18.28 -9.65
N ASN A 125 -12.73 -17.53 -10.44
CA ASN A 125 -12.06 -18.00 -11.65
C ASN A 125 -10.55 -18.21 -11.44
N GLY A 126 -10.12 -18.27 -10.18
CA GLY A 126 -8.72 -18.44 -9.80
C GLY A 126 -8.02 -17.13 -9.43
N PRO A 127 -6.75 -17.23 -9.01
CA PRO A 127 -6.03 -16.12 -8.40
C PRO A 127 -5.92 -14.90 -9.32
N SER A 128 -6.36 -13.76 -8.83
CA SER A 128 -6.31 -12.48 -9.54
C SER A 128 -5.28 -11.54 -8.93
N ARG A 129 -4.78 -10.60 -9.73
CA ARG A 129 -3.83 -9.58 -9.29
C ARG A 129 -4.55 -8.26 -9.12
N CYS A 130 -4.32 -7.61 -8.00
CA CYS A 130 -4.86 -6.29 -7.70
C CYS A 130 -3.80 -5.21 -7.90
N HIS A 131 -4.15 -4.18 -8.65
CA HIS A 131 -3.29 -3.04 -8.95
C HIS A 131 -3.90 -1.78 -8.34
N GLU A 132 -4.46 -0.88 -9.12
CA GLU A 132 -5.06 0.34 -8.59
C GLU A 132 -6.46 0.09 -8.01
N MET A 133 -6.80 0.83 -6.96
CA MET A 133 -8.16 0.99 -6.46
C MET A 133 -8.55 2.47 -6.47
N ARG A 134 -9.84 2.79 -6.47
CA ARG A 134 -10.34 4.17 -6.41
C ARG A 134 -11.43 4.31 -5.36
N TYR A 135 -11.40 5.38 -4.57
CA TYR A 135 -12.44 5.63 -3.58
C TYR A 135 -13.72 6.13 -4.28
N PRO A 136 -14.91 5.68 -3.85
CA PRO A 136 -16.15 6.31 -4.27
C PRO A 136 -16.17 7.78 -3.81
N GLY A 137 -16.31 8.71 -4.77
CA GLY A 137 -16.36 10.14 -4.47
C GLY A 137 -15.00 10.86 -4.39
N GLY A 138 -13.91 10.17 -4.73
CA GLY A 138 -12.57 10.77 -4.84
C GLY A 138 -11.59 10.35 -3.75
N ASP A 139 -10.31 10.40 -4.10
CA ASP A 139 -9.14 10.11 -3.27
C ASP A 139 -8.04 11.16 -3.51
N CYS A 140 -6.95 11.09 -2.75
CA CYS A 140 -5.87 12.08 -2.82
C CYS A 140 -5.15 12.12 -4.19
N THR A 141 -5.52 11.27 -5.16
CA THR A 141 -4.91 11.22 -6.49
C THR A 141 -5.91 11.32 -7.65
N SER A 142 -7.21 11.42 -7.38
CA SER A 142 -8.23 11.49 -8.44
C SER A 142 -8.56 12.91 -8.89
N ASP A 143 -8.38 13.90 -8.01
CA ASP A 143 -8.90 15.24 -8.21
C ASP A 143 -7.80 16.30 -8.13
N ILE A 144 -7.99 17.38 -8.89
CA ILE A 144 -7.20 18.61 -8.82
C ILE A 144 -8.16 19.73 -8.44
N TRP A 145 -7.81 20.48 -7.40
CA TRP A 145 -8.63 21.57 -6.85
C TRP A 145 -8.14 22.91 -7.41
N LEU A 146 -9.07 23.84 -7.70
CA LEU A 146 -8.81 25.17 -8.27
C LEU A 146 -8.92 26.29 -7.23
#